data_AF-A0A7L2RXK6-F1
#
_entry.id   AF-A0A7L2RXK6-F1
#
_cell.length_a   1.000
_cell.length_b   1.000
_cell.length_c   1.000
_cell.angle_alpha   90.00
_cell.angle_beta   90.00
_cell.angle_gamma   90.00
#
_symmetry.space_group_name_H-M   'P 1'
#
loop_
_entity.id
_entity.type
_entity.pdbx_description
1 polymer ?
#
loop_
_entity_poly.entity_id
_entity_poly.type
_entity_poly.pdbx_seq_one_letter_code
_entity_poly.pdbx_strand_id
1 'polypeptide(L)'
;VNPEDARRMRDTGLQLMRRVLAVLQIFAVSQFGCATGQIPRTFWQKDQDNKDFSPLVKKLELSVERVRQLALKQQQQAEHVICSSELQDVPLGGRDELTLAVRRELTVALRDLLAHGLYASSPGMSLVLAPIACLLPAFTPSPRAMHPWELFVKYYQAKNGQAFVESPARKLSQSFGLPVTGAVAATPKQSLLAAIHAVLTEHGPFKRSADSELKALVCMALNEQRLVSWLNLLCKSGALVQTHYQPWSYMAHTGFESALTLLSRLSSLKFNLPVDLAVRQLKNIKDAF
;
A
#
# COMPACT_ATOMS: atom_id res chain seq x y z
N VAL A 1 48.85 -39.19 -30.41
CA VAL A 1 48.20 -37.91 -30.81
C VAL A 1 49.17 -37.19 -31.73
N ASN A 2 48.77 -36.87 -32.96
CA ASN A 2 49.62 -36.17 -33.90
C ASN A 2 50.03 -34.81 -33.30
N PRO A 3 51.31 -34.41 -33.32
CA PRO A 3 51.77 -33.13 -32.74
C PRO A 3 51.03 -31.91 -33.32
N GLU A 4 50.53 -31.99 -34.55
CA GLU A 4 49.72 -30.93 -35.15
C GLU A 4 48.32 -30.83 -34.54
N ASP A 5 47.70 -31.96 -34.21
CA ASP A 5 46.38 -32.00 -33.56
C ASP A 5 46.46 -31.46 -32.13
N ALA A 6 47.55 -31.78 -31.41
CA ALA A 6 47.80 -31.24 -30.07
C ALA A 6 47.96 -29.71 -30.07
N ARG A 7 48.59 -29.13 -31.11
CA ARG A 7 48.71 -27.68 -31.29
C ARG A 7 47.37 -27.03 -31.61
N ARG A 8 46.60 -27.61 -32.54
CA ARG A 8 45.25 -27.11 -32.88
C ARG A 8 44.29 -27.14 -31.69
N MET A 9 44.32 -28.20 -30.88
CA MET A 9 43.50 -28.29 -29.67
C MET A 9 43.87 -27.21 -28.65
N ARG A 10 45.17 -26.92 -28.48
CA ARG A 10 45.65 -25.86 -27.59
C ARG A 10 45.22 -24.47 -28.07
N ASP A 11 45.34 -24.19 -29.36
CA ASP A 11 44.94 -22.90 -29.93
C ASP A 11 43.42 -22.69 -29.86
N THR A 12 42.65 -23.74 -30.10
CA THR A 12 41.18 -23.70 -29.97
C THR A 12 40.78 -23.49 -28.50
N GLY A 13 41.46 -24.14 -27.56
CA GLY A 13 41.27 -23.94 -26.12
C GLY A 13 41.58 -22.50 -25.67
N LEU A 14 42.65 -21.90 -26.21
CA LEU A 14 43.01 -20.51 -25.93
C LEU A 14 42.00 -19.52 -26.52
N GLN A 15 41.45 -19.79 -27.70
CA GLN A 15 40.39 -18.97 -28.29
C GLN A 15 39.09 -19.05 -27.47
N LEU A 16 38.73 -20.23 -26.99
CA LEU A 16 37.59 -20.43 -26.09
C LEU A 16 37.79 -19.67 -24.77
N MET A 17 38.96 -19.79 -24.14
CA MET A 17 39.27 -19.05 -22.91
C MET A 17 39.22 -17.53 -23.12
N ARG A 18 39.74 -17.01 -24.25
CA ARG A 18 39.63 -15.58 -24.57
C ARG A 18 38.19 -15.11 -24.74
N ARG A 19 37.33 -15.92 -25.37
CA ARG A 19 35.89 -15.62 -25.52
C ARG A 19 35.18 -15.64 -24.18
N VAL A 20 35.47 -16.63 -23.31
CA VAL A 20 34.91 -16.71 -21.95
C VAL A 20 35.36 -15.51 -21.11
N LEU A 21 36.64 -15.12 -21.19
CA LEU A 21 37.17 -13.95 -20.49
C LEU A 21 36.51 -12.65 -20.97
N ALA A 22 36.29 -12.50 -22.28
CA ALA A 22 35.60 -11.34 -22.83
C ALA A 22 34.15 -11.25 -22.33
N VAL A 23 33.43 -12.38 -22.25
CA VAL A 23 32.07 -12.43 -21.69
C VAL A 23 32.07 -12.08 -20.21
N LEU A 24 33.04 -12.57 -19.43
CA LEU A 24 33.19 -12.21 -18.00
C LEU A 24 33.54 -10.74 -17.80
N GLN A 25 34.36 -10.15 -18.68
CA GLN A 25 34.69 -8.72 -18.64
C GLN A 25 33.49 -7.86 -19.00
N ILE A 26 32.70 -8.24 -20.03
CA ILE A 26 31.44 -7.57 -20.37
C ILE A 26 30.47 -7.64 -19.19
N PHE A 27 30.36 -8.80 -18.52
CA PHE A 27 29.55 -8.99 -17.32
C PHE A 27 30.03 -8.14 -16.13
N ALA A 28 31.34 -8.05 -15.92
CA ALA A 28 31.92 -7.24 -14.85
C ALA A 28 31.66 -5.74 -15.08
N VAL A 29 31.79 -5.26 -16.31
CA VAL A 29 31.51 -3.86 -16.67
C VAL A 29 30.02 -3.55 -16.59
N SER A 30 29.14 -4.49 -16.97
CA SER A 30 27.69 -4.28 -16.96
C SER A 30 27.07 -4.34 -15.56
N GLN A 31 27.60 -5.19 -14.65
CA GLN A 31 27.06 -5.36 -13.29
C GLN A 31 27.73 -4.46 -12.25
N PHE A 32 29.02 -4.11 -12.43
CA PHE A 32 29.78 -3.31 -11.46
C PHE A 32 30.13 -1.90 -11.95
N GLY A 33 29.75 -1.52 -13.18
CA GLY A 33 29.71 -0.11 -13.60
C GLY A 33 31.06 0.61 -13.61
N CYS A 34 32.17 -0.05 -13.93
CA CYS A 34 33.45 0.63 -14.15
C CYS A 34 33.55 1.10 -15.61
N ALA A 35 32.83 2.18 -15.95
CA ALA A 35 33.09 2.97 -17.15
C ALA A 35 33.44 4.39 -16.73
N THR A 36 34.64 4.84 -17.07
CA THR A 36 35.16 6.22 -16.95
C THR A 36 34.49 7.15 -17.96
N GLY A 37 33.17 7.18 -17.98
CA GLY A 37 32.36 8.17 -18.66
C GLY A 37 31.43 8.79 -17.63
N GLN A 38 31.43 10.12 -17.52
CA GLN A 38 30.58 10.85 -16.59
C GLN A 38 29.12 10.41 -16.73
N ILE A 39 28.63 9.59 -15.80
CA ILE A 39 27.20 9.34 -15.66
C ILE A 39 26.58 10.71 -15.37
N PRO A 40 25.59 11.18 -16.15
CA PRO A 40 24.95 12.46 -15.91
C PRO A 40 24.49 12.51 -14.44
N ARG A 41 25.00 13.46 -13.66
CA ARG A 41 24.65 13.63 -12.24
C ARG A 41 23.13 13.74 -12.01
N THR A 42 22.38 14.11 -13.05
CA THR A 42 20.92 14.19 -13.08
C THR A 42 20.21 12.83 -12.95
N PHE A 43 20.83 11.72 -13.37
CA PHE A 43 20.23 10.39 -13.24
C PHE A 43 20.22 9.91 -11.78
N TRP A 44 21.31 10.19 -11.05
CA TRP A 44 21.45 9.86 -9.62
C TRP A 44 20.73 10.84 -8.69
N GLN A 45 20.57 12.11 -9.10
CA GLN A 45 19.84 13.12 -8.31
C GLN A 45 18.35 12.78 -8.16
N LYS A 46 17.70 12.28 -9.22
CA LYS A 46 16.28 11.89 -9.16
C LYS A 46 16.02 10.73 -8.19
N ASP A 47 16.99 9.83 -8.05
CA ASP A 47 16.96 8.74 -7.06
C ASP A 47 17.26 9.21 -5.63
N GLN A 48 17.85 10.39 -5.46
CA GLN A 48 18.20 10.94 -4.15
C GLN A 48 17.04 11.74 -3.55
N ASP A 49 16.34 12.53 -4.39
CA ASP A 49 15.09 13.21 -4.00
C ASP A 49 13.97 12.21 -3.67
N ASN A 50 13.91 11.07 -4.38
CA ASN A 50 12.92 10.02 -4.15
C ASN A 50 13.19 9.17 -2.89
N LYS A 51 14.34 9.38 -2.22
CA LYS A 51 14.67 8.73 -0.94
C LYS A 51 14.29 9.57 0.27
N ASP A 52 14.08 10.87 0.09
CA ASP A 52 13.68 11.74 1.19
C ASP A 52 12.18 11.60 1.48
N PHE A 53 11.86 10.88 2.55
CA PHE A 53 10.49 10.71 3.04
C PHE A 53 10.13 11.73 4.13
N SER A 54 11.06 12.59 4.57
CA SER A 54 10.81 13.64 5.57
C SER A 54 9.60 14.53 5.26
N PRO A 55 9.41 15.04 4.02
CA PRO A 55 8.22 15.83 3.70
C PRO A 55 6.92 15.01 3.79
N LEU A 56 6.95 13.72 3.45
CA LEU A 56 5.79 12.83 3.54
C LEU A 56 5.40 12.57 4.99
N VAL A 57 6.38 12.31 5.86
CA VAL A 57 6.16 12.14 7.30
C VAL A 57 5.62 13.43 7.92
N LYS A 58 6.18 14.59 7.58
CA LYS A 58 5.69 15.89 8.07
C LYS A 58 4.26 16.18 7.61
N LYS A 59 3.93 15.85 6.36
CA LYS A 59 2.55 15.96 5.84
C LYS A 59 1.59 15.06 6.61
N LEU A 60 2.01 13.82 6.93
CA LEU A 60 1.23 12.91 7.76
C LEU A 60 1.00 13.50 9.16
N GLU A 61 2.05 13.98 9.83
CA GLU A 61 1.95 14.58 11.15
C GLU A 61 0.95 15.75 11.19
N LEU A 62 1.05 16.69 10.25
CA LEU A 62 0.13 17.82 10.16
C LEU A 62 -1.32 17.37 9.96
N SER A 63 -1.55 16.39 9.09
CA SER A 63 -2.90 15.85 8.83
C SER A 63 -3.48 15.11 10.03
N VAL A 64 -2.65 14.36 10.77
CA VAL A 64 -3.05 13.69 12.00
C VAL A 64 -3.46 14.71 13.06
N GLU A 65 -2.66 15.75 13.25
CA GLU A 65 -2.95 16.78 14.24
C GLU A 65 -4.24 17.55 13.90
N ARG A 66 -4.46 17.88 12.62
CA ARG A 66 -5.69 18.53 12.18
C ARG A 66 -6.93 17.65 12.40
N VAL A 67 -6.86 16.36 12.05
CA VAL A 67 -7.96 15.42 12.30
C VAL A 67 -8.22 15.25 13.80
N ARG A 68 -7.16 15.18 14.62
CA ARG A 68 -7.27 15.09 16.08
C ARG A 68 -8.01 16.28 16.67
N GLN A 69 -7.65 17.50 16.26
CA GLN A 69 -8.28 18.74 16.71
C GLN A 69 -9.76 18.80 16.33
N LEU A 70 -10.10 18.47 15.07
CA LEU A 70 -11.48 18.46 14.59
C LEU A 70 -12.34 17.41 15.31
N ALA A 71 -11.79 16.22 15.55
CA ALA A 71 -12.50 15.16 16.26
C ALA A 71 -12.76 15.52 17.73
N LEU A 72 -11.79 16.10 18.43
CA LEU A 72 -11.98 16.58 19.81
C LEU A 72 -13.04 17.69 19.89
N LYS A 73 -12.98 18.66 18.96
CA LYS A 73 -13.99 19.73 18.87
C LYS A 73 -15.39 19.17 18.65
N GLN A 74 -15.52 18.15 17.79
CA GLN A 74 -16.80 17.52 17.52
C GLN A 74 -17.34 16.75 18.75
N GLN A 75 -16.48 16.05 19.49
CA GLN A 75 -16.87 15.35 20.72
C GLN A 75 -17.34 16.32 21.80
N GLN A 76 -16.61 17.41 22.03
CA GLN A 76 -17.01 18.45 23.00
C GLN A 76 -18.35 19.09 22.65
N GLN A 77 -18.61 19.35 21.36
CA GLN A 77 -19.89 19.86 20.90
C GLN A 77 -21.03 18.86 21.11
N ALA A 78 -20.79 17.56 20.91
CA ALA A 78 -21.80 16.54 21.14
C ALA A 78 -22.14 16.39 22.64
N GLU A 79 -21.16 16.50 23.54
CA GLU A 79 -21.39 16.44 24.98
C GLU A 79 -22.16 17.65 25.51
N HIS A 80 -21.88 18.86 25.01
CA HIS A 80 -22.60 20.07 25.43
C HIS A 80 -24.07 20.09 25.01
N VAL A 81 -24.43 19.47 23.87
CA VAL A 81 -25.81 19.41 23.36
C VAL A 81 -26.70 18.51 24.23
N ILE A 82 -26.15 17.50 24.90
CA ILE A 82 -26.91 16.60 25.77
C ILE A 82 -27.44 17.33 27.03
N CYS A 83 -26.83 18.46 27.42
CA CYS A 83 -27.26 19.26 28.56
C CYS A 83 -28.30 20.35 28.19
N SER A 84 -28.63 20.51 26.90
CA SER A 84 -29.55 21.54 26.40
C SER A 84 -30.61 20.88 25.53
N SER A 85 -31.54 20.17 26.17
CA SER A 85 -32.75 19.73 25.48
C SER A 85 -33.62 20.95 25.20
N GLU A 86 -33.59 21.43 23.96
CA GLU A 86 -34.76 21.79 23.13
C GLU A 86 -34.32 22.60 21.89
N LEU A 87 -34.62 22.04 20.71
CA LEU A 87 -34.74 22.72 19.41
C LEU A 87 -33.51 23.53 18.93
N GLN A 88 -32.57 22.85 18.27
CA GLN A 88 -31.79 23.46 17.18
C GLN A 88 -31.15 22.39 16.29
N ASP A 89 -31.43 22.48 14.99
CA ASP A 89 -30.73 21.75 13.93
C ASP A 89 -29.21 21.85 14.14
N VAL A 90 -28.58 20.71 14.45
CA VAL A 90 -27.12 20.63 14.58
C VAL A 90 -26.50 21.04 13.24
N PRO A 91 -25.58 22.01 13.18
CA PRO A 91 -24.98 22.41 11.93
C PRO A 91 -24.14 21.25 11.38
N LEU A 92 -24.65 20.63 10.31
CA LEU A 92 -24.02 19.54 9.55
C LEU A 92 -22.57 19.87 9.12
N GLY A 93 -22.21 21.16 9.06
CA GLY A 93 -20.90 21.63 8.59
C GLY A 93 -19.69 21.09 9.37
N GLY A 94 -19.78 20.86 10.68
CA GLY A 94 -18.64 20.35 11.46
C GLY A 94 -18.30 18.89 11.16
N ARG A 95 -19.32 18.06 10.89
CA ARG A 95 -19.14 16.65 10.50
C ARG A 95 -18.58 16.55 9.08
N ASP A 96 -18.98 17.46 8.22
CA ASP A 96 -18.47 17.54 6.85
C ASP A 96 -17.00 17.98 6.82
N GLU A 97 -16.59 18.93 7.68
CA GLU A 97 -15.17 19.35 7.79
C GLU A 97 -14.27 18.20 8.25
N LEU A 98 -14.65 17.45 9.30
CA LEU A 98 -13.89 16.28 9.75
C LEU A 98 -13.80 15.22 8.66
N THR A 99 -14.90 14.95 7.97
CA THR A 99 -14.94 13.98 6.86
C THR A 99 -14.01 14.39 5.73
N LEU A 100 -13.98 15.69 5.39
CA LEU A 100 -13.08 16.23 4.37
C LEU A 100 -11.62 16.14 4.80
N ALA A 101 -11.29 16.51 6.05
CA ALA A 101 -9.94 16.40 6.58
C ALA A 101 -9.43 14.95 6.53
N VAL A 102 -10.25 13.98 6.94
CA VAL A 102 -9.88 12.56 6.87
C VAL A 102 -9.66 12.11 5.42
N ARG A 103 -10.61 12.42 4.52
CA ARG A 103 -10.58 11.88 3.14
C ARG A 103 -9.60 12.60 2.24
N ARG A 104 -9.39 13.91 2.40
CA ARG A 104 -8.57 14.74 1.50
C ARG A 104 -7.18 15.05 2.03
N GLU A 105 -6.99 15.01 3.35
CA GLU A 105 -5.69 15.33 3.96
C GLU A 105 -5.05 14.06 4.52
N LEU A 106 -5.64 13.46 5.55
CA LEU A 106 -5.06 12.29 6.23
C LEU A 106 -4.89 11.10 5.31
N THR A 107 -5.93 10.73 4.55
CA THR A 107 -5.86 9.60 3.63
C THR A 107 -4.83 9.83 2.53
N VAL A 108 -4.72 11.06 2.02
CA VAL A 108 -3.75 11.43 0.98
C VAL A 108 -2.33 11.38 1.53
N ALA A 109 -2.08 11.92 2.73
CA ALA A 109 -0.77 11.86 3.37
C ALA A 109 -0.35 10.41 3.66
N LEU A 110 -1.26 9.59 4.18
CA LEU A 110 -1.02 8.17 4.41
C LEU A 110 -0.75 7.41 3.11
N ARG A 111 -1.55 7.67 2.06
CA ARG A 111 -1.36 7.08 0.74
C ARG A 111 0.02 7.41 0.17
N ASP A 112 0.40 8.68 0.17
CA ASP A 112 1.67 9.13 -0.41
C ASP A 112 2.85 8.48 0.34
N LEU A 113 2.78 8.38 1.66
CA LEU A 113 3.79 7.70 2.48
C LEU A 113 3.84 6.19 2.24
N LEU A 114 2.68 5.52 2.13
CA LEU A 114 2.60 4.10 1.77
C LEU A 114 3.08 3.81 0.34
N ALA A 115 2.90 4.77 -0.58
CA ALA A 115 3.31 4.64 -1.97
C ALA A 115 4.81 4.88 -2.19
N HIS A 116 5.52 5.44 -1.20
CA HIS A 116 6.95 5.71 -1.30
C HIS A 116 7.74 4.42 -1.52
N GLY A 117 8.28 4.24 -2.72
CA GLY A 117 9.00 3.03 -3.13
C GLY A 117 8.13 1.77 -3.31
N LEU A 118 6.81 1.93 -3.40
CA LEU A 118 5.85 0.85 -3.68
C LEU A 118 5.79 0.57 -5.20
N TYR A 119 5.89 -0.69 -5.60
CA TYR A 119 5.85 -1.07 -7.01
C TYR A 119 5.06 -2.36 -7.26
N ALA A 120 4.49 -2.45 -8.46
CA ALA A 120 3.89 -3.68 -8.94
C ALA A 120 4.99 -4.63 -9.44
N SER A 121 5.17 -5.76 -8.75
CA SER A 121 5.95 -6.86 -9.31
C SER A 121 5.27 -7.37 -10.58
N SER A 122 5.99 -7.33 -11.71
CA SER A 122 5.47 -7.75 -13.01
C SER A 122 5.46 -9.29 -13.09
N PRO A 123 4.30 -9.94 -13.26
CA PRO A 123 4.27 -11.36 -13.57
C PRO A 123 4.73 -11.55 -15.02
N GLY A 124 6.02 -11.78 -15.21
CA GLY A 124 6.58 -11.96 -16.56
C GLY A 124 8.07 -11.74 -16.73
N MET A 125 8.79 -11.29 -15.69
CA MET A 125 10.24 -11.21 -15.77
C MET A 125 10.84 -12.62 -15.65
N SER A 126 10.92 -13.33 -16.78
CA SER A 126 11.70 -14.55 -16.87
C SER A 126 13.15 -14.21 -16.49
N LEU A 127 13.71 -14.91 -15.50
CA LEU A 127 15.12 -14.76 -15.09
C LEU A 127 16.10 -15.00 -16.27
N VAL A 128 15.61 -15.63 -17.34
CA VAL A 128 16.34 -15.90 -18.58
C VAL A 128 16.57 -14.63 -19.41
N LEU A 129 15.71 -13.61 -19.30
CA LEU A 129 15.80 -12.35 -20.06
C LEU A 129 16.45 -11.21 -19.27
N ALA A 130 16.62 -11.38 -17.96
CA ALA A 130 17.29 -10.40 -17.09
C ALA A 130 18.70 -9.96 -17.57
N PRO A 131 19.54 -10.83 -18.18
CA PRO A 131 20.87 -10.44 -18.64
C PRO A 131 20.87 -9.60 -19.92
N ILE A 132 19.79 -9.63 -20.72
CA ILE A 132 19.70 -8.97 -22.04
C ILE A 132 18.76 -7.75 -21.98
N ALA A 133 17.96 -7.62 -20.93
CA ALA A 133 17.00 -6.53 -20.74
C ALA A 133 17.66 -5.13 -20.75
N CYS A 134 18.93 -5.01 -20.38
CA CYS A 134 19.69 -3.75 -20.46
C CYS A 134 20.12 -3.36 -21.89
N LEU A 135 20.06 -4.29 -22.85
CA LEU A 135 20.44 -4.06 -24.25
C LEU A 135 19.25 -3.73 -25.14
N LEU A 136 18.02 -3.89 -24.65
CA LEU A 136 16.79 -3.62 -25.40
C LEU A 136 15.89 -2.65 -24.62
N PRO A 137 15.94 -1.33 -24.93
CA PRO A 137 15.11 -0.32 -24.28
C PRO A 137 13.59 -0.58 -24.40
N ALA A 138 13.17 -1.38 -25.38
CA ALA A 138 11.78 -1.78 -25.59
C ALA A 138 11.27 -2.80 -24.56
N PHE A 139 12.16 -3.47 -23.81
CA PHE A 139 11.82 -4.55 -22.88
C PHE A 139 12.15 -4.24 -21.41
N THR A 140 12.43 -2.99 -21.06
CA THR A 140 12.47 -2.56 -19.66
C THR A 140 11.07 -2.06 -19.27
N PRO A 141 10.16 -2.92 -18.74
CA PRO A 141 8.96 -2.39 -18.13
C PRO A 141 9.41 -1.56 -16.92
N SER A 142 9.30 -0.24 -17.03
CA SER A 142 9.46 0.64 -15.88
C SER A 142 8.57 0.10 -14.76
N PRO A 143 9.06 -0.06 -13.51
CA PRO A 143 8.25 -0.57 -12.42
C PRO A 143 6.97 0.26 -12.34
N ARG A 144 5.81 -0.37 -12.57
CA ARG A 144 4.55 0.34 -12.53
C ARG A 144 4.28 0.75 -11.08
N ALA A 145 4.11 2.04 -10.86
CA ALA A 145 3.68 2.55 -9.56
C ALA A 145 2.35 1.87 -9.18
N MET A 146 2.36 1.22 -8.01
CA MET A 146 1.21 0.50 -7.48
C MET A 146 0.47 1.40 -6.51
N HIS A 147 -0.86 1.40 -6.55
CA HIS A 147 -1.64 2.15 -5.57
C HIS A 147 -1.65 1.41 -4.22
N PRO A 148 -1.55 2.09 -3.06
CA PRO A 148 -1.59 1.42 -1.75
C PRO A 148 -2.82 0.54 -1.50
N TRP A 149 -3.97 0.87 -2.09
CA TRP A 149 -5.14 -0.02 -2.06
C TRP A 149 -4.85 -1.42 -2.63
N GLU A 150 -4.10 -1.51 -3.73
CA GLU A 150 -3.72 -2.80 -4.32
C GLU A 150 -2.85 -3.62 -3.37
N LEU A 151 -2.03 -2.96 -2.54
CA LEU A 151 -1.25 -3.63 -1.48
C LEU A 151 -2.17 -4.30 -0.45
N PHE A 152 -3.25 -3.63 -0.03
CA PHE A 152 -4.27 -4.23 0.85
C PHE A 152 -4.96 -5.42 0.18
N VAL A 153 -5.31 -5.30 -1.10
CA VAL A 153 -5.91 -6.40 -1.86
C VAL A 153 -4.95 -7.60 -1.95
N LYS A 154 -3.65 -7.37 -2.17
CA LYS A 154 -2.65 -8.44 -2.16
C LYS A 154 -2.48 -9.08 -0.79
N TYR A 155 -2.51 -8.30 0.28
CA TYR A 155 -2.54 -8.85 1.65
C TYR A 155 -3.77 -9.74 1.85
N TYR A 156 -4.95 -9.29 1.41
CA TYR A 156 -6.20 -10.04 1.50
C TYR A 156 -6.13 -11.37 0.74
N GLN A 157 -5.60 -11.36 -0.48
CA GLN A 157 -5.39 -12.56 -1.29
C GLN A 157 -4.38 -13.51 -0.63
N ALA A 158 -3.23 -13.01 -0.17
CA ALA A 158 -2.19 -13.80 0.49
C ALA A 158 -2.65 -14.45 1.81
N LYS A 159 -3.74 -13.95 2.42
CA LYS A 159 -4.34 -14.51 3.64
C LYS A 159 -5.61 -15.30 3.37
N ASN A 160 -5.92 -15.65 2.12
CA ASN A 160 -7.15 -16.34 1.71
C ASN A 160 -8.41 -15.65 2.25
N GLY A 161 -8.44 -14.31 2.18
CA GLY A 161 -9.48 -13.49 2.77
C GLY A 161 -10.88 -13.83 2.26
N GLN A 162 -11.01 -14.25 1.00
CA GLN A 162 -12.31 -14.65 0.42
C GLN A 162 -12.85 -15.91 1.10
N ALA A 163 -12.05 -16.98 1.14
CA ALA A 163 -12.43 -18.21 1.83
C ALA A 163 -12.74 -17.97 3.31
N PHE A 164 -12.01 -17.06 3.96
CA PHE A 164 -12.25 -16.67 5.34
C PHE A 164 -13.60 -15.96 5.54
N VAL A 165 -13.91 -14.95 4.72
CA VAL A 165 -15.16 -14.16 4.86
C VAL A 165 -16.37 -14.94 4.37
N GLU A 166 -16.21 -15.75 3.33
CA GLU A 166 -17.32 -16.49 2.71
C GLU A 166 -17.59 -17.86 3.35
N SER A 167 -16.86 -18.22 4.40
CA SER A 167 -17.03 -19.51 5.08
C SER A 167 -18.49 -19.75 5.51
N PRO A 168 -19.04 -20.96 5.33
CA PRO A 168 -20.44 -21.24 5.64
C PRO A 168 -20.84 -20.86 7.07
N ALA A 169 -20.00 -21.20 8.06
CA ALA A 169 -20.23 -20.85 9.46
C ALA A 169 -20.43 -19.34 9.65
N ARG A 170 -19.61 -18.51 8.99
CA ARG A 170 -19.70 -17.05 9.07
C ARG A 170 -20.95 -16.50 8.39
N LYS A 171 -21.26 -16.97 7.19
CA LYS A 171 -22.49 -16.55 6.47
C LYS A 171 -23.74 -16.94 7.25
N LEU A 172 -23.75 -18.12 7.87
CA LEU A 172 -24.83 -18.56 8.75
C LEU A 172 -24.93 -17.66 9.97
N SER A 173 -23.84 -17.44 10.72
CA SER A 173 -23.84 -16.52 11.87
C SER A 173 -24.35 -15.12 11.50
N GLN A 174 -23.90 -14.56 10.38
CA GLN A 174 -24.38 -13.27 9.89
C GLN A 174 -25.87 -13.28 9.56
N SER A 175 -26.38 -14.35 8.94
CA SER A 175 -27.80 -14.49 8.60
C SER A 175 -28.69 -14.54 9.84
N PHE A 176 -28.17 -15.06 10.96
CA PHE A 176 -28.86 -15.10 12.26
C PHE A 176 -28.53 -13.92 13.18
N GLY A 177 -27.78 -12.91 12.70
CA GLY A 177 -27.37 -11.76 13.52
C GLY A 177 -26.42 -12.12 14.67
N LEU A 178 -25.78 -13.29 14.61
CA LEU A 178 -24.88 -13.79 15.65
C LEU A 178 -23.46 -13.22 15.44
N PRO A 179 -22.71 -12.97 16.53
CA PRO A 179 -21.30 -12.63 16.43
C PRO A 179 -20.55 -13.81 15.77
N VAL A 180 -19.83 -13.50 14.69
CA VAL A 180 -19.16 -14.48 13.81
C VAL A 180 -17.97 -15.16 14.49
N THR A 181 -17.24 -14.41 15.31
CA THR A 181 -16.37 -14.96 16.35
C THR A 181 -17.25 -15.15 17.57
N GLY A 182 -17.03 -16.19 18.39
CA GLY A 182 -17.79 -16.40 19.64
C GLY A 182 -17.69 -15.22 20.62
N ALA A 183 -17.79 -15.46 21.92
CA ALA A 183 -17.68 -14.39 22.93
C ALA A 183 -16.36 -13.54 22.90
N VAL A 184 -15.44 -13.83 21.98
CA VAL A 184 -14.15 -13.16 21.80
C VAL A 184 -14.24 -12.09 20.72
N ALA A 185 -13.79 -10.87 21.04
CA ALA A 185 -13.71 -9.74 20.12
C ALA A 185 -12.91 -10.10 18.85
N ALA A 186 -13.39 -9.64 17.69
CA ALA A 186 -12.73 -9.90 16.41
C ALA A 186 -11.26 -9.42 16.45
N THR A 187 -10.35 -10.30 16.04
CA THR A 187 -8.92 -9.94 15.97
C THR A 187 -8.68 -8.89 14.87
N PRO A 188 -7.63 -8.06 14.97
CA PRO A 188 -7.31 -7.07 13.93
C PRO A 188 -7.20 -7.66 12.53
N LYS A 189 -6.67 -8.88 12.40
CA LYS A 189 -6.58 -9.59 11.12
C LYS A 189 -7.96 -9.92 10.57
N GLN A 190 -8.84 -10.45 11.41
CA GLN A 190 -10.19 -10.83 10.99
C GLN A 190 -11.02 -9.60 10.60
N SER A 191 -10.91 -8.49 11.35
CA SER A 191 -11.63 -7.26 11.01
C SER A 191 -11.05 -6.58 9.76
N LEU A 192 -9.73 -6.60 9.55
CA LEU A 192 -9.12 -6.11 8.31
C LEU A 192 -9.59 -6.91 7.08
N LEU A 193 -9.61 -8.25 7.16
CA LEU A 193 -10.07 -9.08 6.04
C LEU A 193 -11.55 -8.85 5.73
N ALA A 194 -12.38 -8.67 6.76
CA ALA A 194 -13.79 -8.33 6.59
C ALA A 194 -13.97 -6.94 5.95
N ALA A 195 -13.20 -5.94 6.40
CA ALA A 195 -13.27 -4.58 5.87
C ALA A 195 -12.84 -4.49 4.40
N ILE A 196 -11.73 -5.15 4.04
CA ILE A 196 -11.29 -5.20 2.63
C ILE A 196 -12.36 -5.89 1.77
N HIS A 197 -12.93 -7.00 2.24
CA HIS A 197 -14.01 -7.67 1.51
C HIS A 197 -15.25 -6.78 1.35
N ALA A 198 -15.66 -6.07 2.40
CA ALA A 198 -16.79 -5.14 2.33
C ALA A 198 -16.54 -4.03 1.28
N VAL A 199 -15.36 -3.42 1.27
CA VAL A 199 -15.01 -2.41 0.26
C VAL A 199 -15.01 -3.02 -1.14
N LEU A 200 -14.42 -4.21 -1.35
CA LEU A 200 -14.43 -4.89 -2.65
C LEU A 200 -15.86 -5.20 -3.14
N THR A 201 -16.73 -5.68 -2.25
CA THR A 201 -18.12 -6.03 -2.59
C THR A 201 -18.97 -4.80 -2.85
N GLU A 202 -18.78 -3.72 -2.07
CA GLU A 202 -19.58 -2.50 -2.20
C GLU A 202 -19.10 -1.57 -3.32
N HIS A 203 -17.79 -1.47 -3.54
CA HIS A 203 -17.20 -0.53 -4.51
C HIS A 203 -16.86 -1.19 -5.85
N GLY A 204 -16.58 -2.50 -5.85
CA GLY A 204 -16.27 -3.28 -7.04
C GLY A 204 -17.32 -3.19 -8.16
N PRO A 205 -18.63 -3.31 -7.88
CA PRO A 205 -19.68 -3.22 -8.89
C PRO A 205 -19.74 -1.87 -9.63
N PHE A 206 -19.12 -0.83 -9.08
CA PHE A 206 -19.15 0.54 -9.60
C PHE A 206 -17.80 0.98 -10.20
N LYS A 207 -16.84 0.06 -10.39
CA LYS A 207 -15.50 0.32 -10.94
C LYS A 207 -14.84 1.56 -10.33
N ARG A 208 -14.96 1.72 -9.01
CA ARG A 208 -14.42 2.90 -8.33
C ARG A 208 -12.90 2.92 -8.41
N SER A 209 -12.33 4.12 -8.33
CA SER A 209 -10.88 4.28 -8.32
C SER A 209 -10.29 3.70 -7.04
N ALA A 210 -9.07 3.16 -7.14
CA ALA A 210 -8.32 2.64 -5.99
C ALA A 210 -8.17 3.67 -4.85
N ASP A 211 -8.20 4.97 -5.19
CA ASP A 211 -8.20 6.08 -4.23
C ASP A 211 -9.53 6.18 -3.45
N SER A 212 -10.66 5.92 -4.10
CA SER A 212 -11.97 5.89 -3.43
C SER A 212 -12.09 4.72 -2.46
N GLU A 213 -11.59 3.56 -2.86
CA GLU A 213 -11.57 2.35 -2.04
C GLU A 213 -10.65 2.50 -0.82
N LEU A 214 -9.46 3.11 -1.01
CA LEU A 214 -8.57 3.44 0.10
C LEU A 214 -9.22 4.42 1.08
N LYS A 215 -9.91 5.46 0.59
CA LYS A 215 -10.65 6.40 1.45
C LYS A 215 -11.74 5.71 2.26
N ALA A 216 -12.48 4.78 1.65
CA ALA A 216 -13.48 3.99 2.36
C ALA A 216 -12.82 3.14 3.46
N LEU A 217 -11.72 2.45 3.15
CA LEU A 217 -10.98 1.64 4.11
C LEU A 217 -10.44 2.46 5.29
N VAL A 218 -9.87 3.64 5.04
CA VAL A 218 -9.36 4.52 6.12
C VAL A 218 -10.51 5.01 7.01
N CYS A 219 -11.66 5.38 6.43
CA CYS A 219 -12.85 5.72 7.22
C CYS A 219 -13.31 4.55 8.10
N MET A 220 -13.38 3.32 7.56
CA MET A 220 -13.71 2.12 8.34
C MET A 220 -12.70 1.89 9.48
N ALA A 221 -11.42 2.02 9.18
CA ALA A 221 -10.34 1.79 10.14
C ALA A 221 -10.37 2.79 11.31
N LEU A 222 -10.72 4.04 11.05
CA LEU A 222 -10.90 5.07 12.08
C LEU A 222 -12.17 4.84 12.90
N ASN A 223 -13.29 4.48 12.25
CA ASN A 223 -14.53 4.14 12.95
C ASN A 223 -14.35 2.94 13.89
N GLU A 224 -13.57 1.93 13.49
CA GLU A 224 -13.24 0.77 14.34
C GLU A 224 -12.07 1.02 15.31
N GLN A 225 -11.41 2.17 15.25
CA GLN A 225 -10.18 2.46 16.02
C GLN A 225 -9.06 1.43 15.78
N ARG A 226 -9.02 0.85 14.57
CA ARG A 226 -8.09 -0.22 14.18
C ARG A 226 -7.01 0.23 13.20
N LEU A 227 -6.99 1.48 12.75
CA LEU A 227 -6.05 1.97 11.71
C LEU A 227 -4.59 1.57 11.97
N VAL A 228 -4.06 1.83 13.16
CA VAL A 228 -2.68 1.45 13.52
C VAL A 228 -2.50 -0.07 13.46
N SER A 229 -3.43 -0.83 14.05
CA SER A 229 -3.34 -2.29 14.09
C SER A 229 -3.42 -2.93 12.70
N TRP A 230 -4.23 -2.36 11.81
CA TRP A 230 -4.36 -2.81 10.43
C TRP A 230 -3.10 -2.54 9.62
N LEU A 231 -2.54 -1.32 9.70
CA LEU A 231 -1.29 -0.98 9.03
C LEU A 231 -0.12 -1.85 9.53
N ASN A 232 -0.05 -2.08 10.84
CA ASN A 232 0.98 -2.93 11.43
C ASN A 232 0.95 -4.38 10.90
N LEU A 233 -0.22 -4.90 10.51
CA LEU A 233 -0.31 -6.21 9.86
C LEU A 233 0.36 -6.24 8.49
N LEU A 234 0.35 -5.14 7.73
CA LEU A 234 1.09 -5.03 6.48
C LEU A 234 2.60 -4.90 6.74
N CYS A 235 3.00 -4.05 7.69
CA CYS A 235 4.41 -3.85 8.07
C CYS A 235 5.07 -5.17 8.49
N LYS A 236 4.36 -5.98 9.29
CA LYS A 236 4.84 -7.29 9.77
C LYS A 236 4.76 -8.41 8.73
N SER A 237 4.12 -8.17 7.59
CA SER A 237 4.04 -9.15 6.51
C SER A 237 5.31 -9.09 5.66
N GLY A 238 6.40 -9.69 6.16
CA GLY A 238 7.72 -9.68 5.50
C GLY A 238 7.68 -10.07 4.02
N ALA A 239 6.94 -11.13 3.67
CA ALA A 239 6.77 -11.54 2.27
C ALA A 239 6.13 -10.45 1.40
N LEU A 240 5.17 -9.69 1.94
CA LEU A 240 4.49 -8.62 1.21
C LEU A 240 5.43 -7.42 1.02
N VAL A 241 6.14 -7.03 2.08
CA VAL A 241 7.09 -5.90 2.05
C VAL A 241 8.22 -6.20 1.06
N GLN A 242 8.87 -7.37 1.18
CA GLN A 242 9.99 -7.75 0.32
C GLN A 242 9.61 -7.87 -1.16
N THR A 243 8.36 -8.24 -1.46
CA THR A 243 7.91 -8.44 -2.86
C THR A 243 7.47 -7.12 -3.53
N HIS A 244 7.07 -6.11 -2.77
CA HIS A 244 6.41 -4.92 -3.33
C HIS A 244 7.05 -3.57 -2.95
N TYR A 245 8.05 -3.56 -2.08
CA TYR A 245 8.75 -2.34 -1.68
C TYR A 245 10.22 -2.34 -2.07
N GLN A 246 10.68 -1.19 -2.53
CA GLN A 246 12.11 -0.96 -2.77
C GLN A 246 12.87 -0.92 -1.43
N PRO A 247 14.13 -1.36 -1.36
CA PRO A 247 14.91 -1.35 -0.11
C PRO A 247 15.07 0.04 0.52
N TRP A 248 15.07 1.10 -0.32
CA TRP A 248 15.15 2.50 0.12
C TRP A 248 13.79 3.10 0.52
N SER A 249 12.69 2.34 0.39
CA SER A 249 11.37 2.82 0.76
C SER A 249 11.25 3.10 2.25
N TYR A 250 10.40 4.05 2.63
CA TYR A 250 10.09 4.31 4.04
C TYR A 250 9.60 3.05 4.77
N MET A 251 8.74 2.25 4.13
CA MET A 251 8.23 0.98 4.68
C MET A 251 9.36 -0.01 4.97
N ALA A 252 10.23 -0.28 3.99
CA ALA A 252 11.31 -1.27 4.15
C ALA A 252 12.43 -0.77 5.06
N HIS A 253 12.76 0.52 5.00
CA HIS A 253 13.88 1.10 5.73
C HIS A 253 13.58 1.34 7.22
N THR A 254 12.34 1.75 7.54
CA THR A 254 11.98 2.15 8.92
C THR A 254 11.00 1.20 9.61
N GLY A 255 10.41 0.25 8.88
CA GLY A 255 9.30 -0.56 9.39
C GLY A 255 7.99 0.21 9.58
N PHE A 256 7.92 1.47 9.12
CA PHE A 256 6.76 2.36 9.25
C PHE A 256 6.46 2.79 10.71
N GLU A 257 7.36 2.53 11.65
CA GLU A 257 7.13 2.69 13.10
C GLU A 257 6.81 4.14 13.50
N SER A 258 7.50 5.14 12.94
CA SER A 258 7.23 6.54 13.28
C SER A 258 5.85 7.00 12.78
N ALA A 259 5.41 6.53 11.61
CA ALA A 259 4.07 6.79 11.10
C ALA A 259 2.99 6.08 11.94
N LEU A 260 3.21 4.83 12.36
CA LEU A 260 2.32 4.15 13.31
C LEU A 260 2.21 4.92 14.63
N THR A 261 3.32 5.47 15.13
CA THR A 261 3.37 6.28 16.35
C THR A 261 2.56 7.56 16.18
N LEU A 262 2.68 8.27 15.04
CA LEU A 262 1.86 9.44 14.73
C LEU A 262 0.37 9.09 14.71
N LEU A 263 -0.01 8.05 13.96
CA LEU A 263 -1.39 7.61 13.83
C LEU A 263 -2.00 7.13 15.16
N SER A 264 -1.18 6.66 16.10
CA SER A 264 -1.65 6.23 17.43
C SER A 264 -2.33 7.36 18.23
N ARG A 265 -2.03 8.62 17.91
CA ARG A 265 -2.68 9.81 18.48
C ARG A 265 -4.18 9.89 18.17
N LEU A 266 -4.66 9.14 17.18
CA LEU A 266 -6.08 9.06 16.80
C LEU A 266 -6.81 7.85 17.41
N SER A 267 -6.09 6.88 17.99
CA SER A 267 -6.65 5.58 18.40
C SER A 267 -7.65 5.67 19.56
N SER A 268 -7.58 6.70 20.40
CA SER A 268 -8.52 6.89 21.52
C SER A 268 -9.79 7.62 21.11
N LEU A 269 -9.80 8.25 19.93
CA LEU A 269 -10.92 9.06 19.45
C LEU A 269 -11.98 8.18 18.79
N LYS A 270 -13.25 8.55 18.95
CA LYS A 270 -14.38 7.84 18.33
C LYS A 270 -14.82 8.61 17.10
N PHE A 271 -14.84 7.91 15.96
CA PHE A 271 -15.23 8.47 14.68
C PHE A 271 -16.57 7.90 14.22
N ASN A 272 -17.33 8.71 13.48
CA ASN A 272 -18.52 8.29 12.76
C ASN A 272 -18.48 8.86 11.33
N LEU A 273 -17.58 8.29 10.52
CA LEU A 273 -17.29 8.74 9.17
C LEU A 273 -18.07 7.94 8.12
N PRO A 274 -18.58 8.58 7.06
CA PRO A 274 -19.28 7.90 5.97
C PRO A 274 -18.30 7.08 5.11
N VAL A 275 -18.49 5.77 5.11
CA VAL A 275 -17.69 4.81 4.32
C VAL A 275 -18.18 4.73 2.88
N ASP A 276 -19.50 4.86 2.69
CA ASP A 276 -20.22 4.70 1.43
C ASP A 276 -20.29 6.00 0.60
N LEU A 277 -19.61 7.08 0.99
CA LEU A 277 -19.72 8.39 0.32
C LEU A 277 -19.48 8.31 -1.19
N ALA A 278 -18.56 7.43 -1.62
CA ALA A 278 -18.26 7.18 -3.02
C ALA A 278 -19.31 6.30 -3.73
N VAL A 279 -20.20 5.62 -3.02
CA VAL A 279 -21.14 4.65 -3.60
C VAL A 279 -22.60 5.07 -3.41
N ARG A 280 -22.89 5.88 -2.40
CA ARG A 280 -24.23 6.31 -1.99
C ARG A 280 -25.04 6.90 -3.14
N GLN A 281 -24.44 7.80 -3.92
CA GLN A 281 -25.11 8.39 -5.09
C GLN A 281 -25.46 7.36 -6.16
N LEU A 282 -24.65 6.31 -6.33
CA LEU A 282 -24.87 5.28 -7.35
C LEU A 282 -25.85 4.19 -6.89
N LYS A 283 -25.89 3.89 -5.58
CA LYS A 283 -26.91 3.02 -4.98
C LYS A 283 -28.29 3.66 -5.12
N ASN A 284 -28.40 4.95 -4.74
CA ASN A 284 -29.65 5.71 -4.87
C ASN A 284 -30.18 5.79 -6.31
N ILE A 285 -29.30 5.83 -7.31
CA ILE A 285 -29.71 5.79 -8.73
C ILE A 285 -30.23 4.40 -9.09
N LYS A 286 -29.54 3.32 -8.70
CA LYS A 286 -29.98 1.94 -8.99
C LYS A 286 -31.28 1.56 -8.29
N ASP A 287 -31.56 2.10 -7.11
CA ASP A 287 -32.80 1.82 -6.39
C ASP A 287 -33.99 2.63 -6.93
N ALA A 288 -33.74 3.64 -7.77
CA ALA A 288 -34.74 4.52 -8.36
C ALA A 288 -35.17 4.14 -9.80
N PHE A 289 -34.50 3.15 -10.41
CA PHE A 289 -34.75 2.66 -11.78
C PHE A 289 -34.92 1.15 -11.77
#